data_AF-A0A0F9AGR3-F1
#
_entry.id   AF-A0A0F9AGR3-F1
#
_cell.length_a   1.000
_cell.length_b   1.000
_cell.length_c   1.000
_cell.angle_alpha   90.00
_cell.angle_beta   90.00
_cell.angle_gamma   90.00
#
_symmetry.space_group_name_H-M   'P 1'
#
loop_
_entity.id
_entity.type
_entity.pdbx_description
1 polymer ?
#
loop_
_entity_poly.entity_id
_entity_poly.type
_entity_poly.pdbx_seq_one_letter_code
_entity_poly.pdbx_strand_id
1 'polypeptide(L)'
;TDMLFHVNNTLAATLAPGGNLTLVGSLTATAIRVSSDNAGSIGVSGTAFSDLFLASGAVINFNAGNMTITHSAGTLAIEGGKVVVGVAGATQGTLVIGGTGVTNSIAFIGASIGAGSNAVNLGDDGTDAVIGVGNSSTDLHILKRVAGVYSIAMTISSAGNFDFKTGTTAFNTITYTWPGSDGGSGNVLSTNGSGILSWTAGGAGALGGSGTAGTIAKWSAAATLTDSVISESAGGDVTIGTPVITAFTPSLSVVGTDPAFILKDTATAVDYFAMNVASGIVNIWYDDAADIIWQTATTVTGAGLVERMRLSSAGVLTLSGTMSALDMAGQIDLNTNNIIAGGTASLAAITDLVSVIRSSAVATLILSGGSNVNAGGNITLYGETHANNSNFLFRAGNTDRFKWDEGDVEFTVFGQMKMDDGGLPTDVAGVVISGSDPVAEDYVDGTIWC
;
A
#
# COMPACT_ATOMS: atom_id res chain seq x y z
N THR A 1 102.32 57.19 -63.06
CA THR A 1 103.21 57.64 -61.97
C THR A 1 102.34 58.04 -60.80
N ASP A 2 101.87 57.05 -60.04
CA ASP A 2 101.08 57.33 -58.85
C ASP A 2 102.01 57.50 -57.66
N MET A 3 102.03 58.73 -57.13
CA MET A 3 102.78 59.05 -55.93
C MET A 3 102.01 58.52 -54.72
N LEU A 4 102.42 57.35 -54.27
CA LEU A 4 102.02 56.77 -53.00
C LEU A 4 102.81 57.45 -51.87
N PHE A 5 102.24 58.50 -51.28
CA PHE A 5 102.81 59.13 -50.09
C PHE A 5 102.45 58.31 -48.85
N HIS A 6 103.43 57.62 -48.29
CA HIS A 6 103.33 57.05 -46.95
C HIS A 6 103.80 58.11 -45.95
N VAL A 7 102.89 58.68 -45.17
CA VAL A 7 103.25 59.44 -43.96
C VAL A 7 102.79 58.61 -42.77
N ASN A 8 103.74 58.18 -41.93
CA ASN A 8 103.45 57.39 -40.72
C ASN A 8 102.52 56.18 -40.96
N ASN A 9 102.77 55.42 -42.04
CA ASN A 9 101.97 54.25 -42.45
C ASN A 9 100.48 54.52 -42.73
N THR A 10 100.07 55.78 -42.89
CA THR A 10 98.70 56.14 -43.27
C THR A 10 98.68 56.63 -44.72
N LEU A 11 97.95 55.93 -45.59
CA LEU A 11 97.60 56.43 -46.92
C LEU A 11 96.39 57.38 -46.78
N ALA A 12 96.62 58.68 -46.84
CA ALA A 12 95.56 59.68 -46.91
C ALA A 12 95.27 60.02 -48.38
N ALA A 13 94.23 59.43 -48.95
CA ALA A 13 93.75 59.75 -50.29
C ALA A 13 92.40 60.47 -50.20
N THR A 14 92.36 61.75 -50.54
CA THR A 14 91.10 62.48 -50.76
C THR A 14 90.74 62.36 -52.23
N LEU A 15 89.73 61.55 -52.54
CA LEU A 15 89.21 61.41 -53.90
C LEU A 15 88.34 62.64 -54.24
N ALA A 16 88.33 63.06 -55.51
CA ALA A 16 87.40 64.08 -55.97
C ALA A 16 85.94 63.60 -55.76
N PRO A 17 84.95 64.51 -55.60
CA PRO A 17 83.54 64.13 -55.46
C PRO A 17 83.10 63.17 -56.58
N GLY A 18 82.59 61.99 -56.22
CA GLY A 18 82.21 60.93 -57.17
C GLY A 18 83.37 60.02 -57.64
N GLY A 19 84.59 60.20 -57.13
CA GLY A 19 85.71 59.31 -57.40
C GLY A 19 85.61 57.98 -56.65
N ASN A 20 85.84 56.87 -57.36
CA ASN A 20 85.81 55.52 -56.79
C ASN A 20 87.20 55.08 -56.35
N LEU A 21 87.31 54.47 -55.16
CA LEU A 21 88.47 53.66 -54.80
C LEU A 21 88.25 52.22 -55.31
N THR A 22 89.02 51.80 -56.31
CA THR A 22 89.00 50.40 -56.78
C THR A 22 90.18 49.65 -56.16
N LEU A 23 89.88 48.67 -55.32
CA LEU A 23 90.90 47.81 -54.73
C LEU A 23 90.89 46.46 -55.45
N VAL A 24 92.04 46.05 -55.98
CA VAL A 24 92.19 44.73 -56.61
C VAL A 24 92.68 43.75 -55.54
N GLY A 25 91.75 43.02 -54.92
CA GLY A 25 92.03 42.04 -53.87
C GLY A 25 91.23 42.27 -52.59
N SER A 26 91.87 42.06 -51.44
CA SER A 26 91.23 42.15 -50.11
C SER A 26 91.49 43.49 -49.44
N LEU A 27 90.46 44.04 -48.79
CA LEU A 27 90.62 45.13 -47.81
C LEU A 27 90.71 44.54 -46.40
N THR A 28 91.81 44.81 -45.69
CA THR A 28 91.94 44.49 -44.25
C THR A 28 91.87 45.80 -43.47
N ALA A 29 90.78 46.04 -42.75
CA ALA A 29 90.56 47.24 -41.97
C ALA A 29 89.97 46.89 -40.60
N THR A 30 90.31 47.67 -39.57
CA THR A 30 89.73 47.53 -38.22
C THR A 30 88.27 48.00 -38.18
N ALA A 31 87.88 48.93 -39.05
CA ALA A 31 86.50 49.36 -39.23
C ALA A 31 86.28 49.92 -40.64
N ILE A 32 85.08 49.72 -41.19
CA ILE A 32 84.58 50.37 -42.40
C ILE A 32 83.41 51.26 -41.97
N ARG A 33 83.48 52.57 -42.24
CA ARG A 33 82.48 53.56 -41.83
C ARG A 33 82.01 54.36 -43.05
N VAL A 34 80.72 54.68 -43.09
CA VAL A 34 80.14 55.62 -44.05
C VAL A 34 79.95 56.99 -43.41
N SER A 35 79.89 58.05 -44.23
CA SER A 35 79.90 59.44 -43.75
C SER A 35 78.57 59.91 -43.14
N SER A 36 77.45 59.29 -43.50
CA SER A 36 76.11 59.56 -42.95
C SER A 36 75.17 58.38 -43.20
N ASP A 37 74.00 58.40 -42.56
CA ASP A 37 72.93 57.42 -42.84
C ASP A 37 72.58 57.45 -44.32
N ASN A 38 72.38 56.25 -44.90
CA ASN A 38 72.09 56.04 -46.32
C ASN A 38 73.18 56.51 -47.32
N ALA A 39 74.39 56.88 -46.88
CA ALA A 39 75.45 57.36 -47.77
C ALA A 39 76.17 56.25 -48.57
N GLY A 40 76.10 55.00 -48.14
CA GLY A 40 76.78 53.87 -48.80
C GLY A 40 76.06 52.56 -48.58
N SER A 41 76.22 51.63 -49.52
CA SER A 41 75.61 50.30 -49.46
C SER A 41 76.66 49.20 -49.27
N ILE A 42 76.26 48.10 -48.62
CA ILE A 42 77.05 46.87 -48.54
C ILE A 42 76.58 45.98 -49.69
N GLY A 43 77.17 46.20 -50.87
CA GLY A 43 76.74 45.62 -52.14
C GLY A 43 75.65 46.43 -52.85
N VAL A 44 75.50 46.24 -54.16
CA VAL A 44 74.41 46.78 -54.98
C VAL A 44 73.90 45.68 -55.93
N SER A 45 72.77 45.92 -56.61
CA SER A 45 72.24 44.98 -57.59
C SER A 45 73.28 44.66 -58.66
N GLY A 46 73.53 43.37 -58.90
CA GLY A 46 74.55 42.88 -59.84
C GLY A 46 75.97 42.71 -59.26
N THR A 47 76.24 43.19 -58.05
CA THR A 47 77.55 43.06 -57.36
C THR A 47 77.39 42.82 -55.85
N ALA A 48 76.60 41.81 -55.50
CA ALA A 48 76.37 41.42 -54.10
C ALA A 48 77.54 40.59 -53.53
N PHE A 49 77.64 40.58 -52.19
CA PHE A 49 78.47 39.61 -51.49
C PHE A 49 77.83 38.21 -51.59
N SER A 50 78.66 37.19 -51.77
CA SER A 50 78.21 35.79 -51.73
C SER A 50 77.76 35.40 -50.32
N ASP A 51 78.59 35.75 -49.33
CA ASP A 51 78.42 35.30 -47.94
C ASP A 51 78.68 36.45 -46.96
N LEU A 52 78.02 36.38 -45.80
CA LEU A 52 78.25 37.27 -44.67
C LEU A 52 78.61 36.45 -43.43
N PHE A 53 79.90 36.42 -43.09
CA PHE A 53 80.40 35.76 -41.88
C PHE A 53 80.59 36.80 -40.77
N LEU A 54 79.92 36.59 -39.63
CA LEU A 54 79.96 37.47 -38.47
C LEU A 54 80.46 36.71 -37.24
N ALA A 55 81.22 37.38 -36.38
CA ALA A 55 81.67 36.81 -35.12
C ALA A 55 80.53 36.69 -34.10
N SER A 56 80.72 35.89 -33.04
CA SER A 56 79.78 35.86 -31.91
C SER A 56 79.66 37.25 -31.26
N GLY A 57 78.45 37.65 -30.90
CA GLY A 57 78.16 39.01 -30.42
C GLY A 57 77.97 40.05 -31.53
N ALA A 58 78.00 39.65 -32.81
CA ALA A 58 77.68 40.57 -33.90
C ALA A 58 76.24 41.09 -33.81
N VAL A 59 76.07 42.35 -34.23
CA VAL A 59 74.81 43.09 -34.19
C VAL A 59 74.51 43.65 -35.58
N ILE A 60 73.33 43.35 -36.11
CA ILE A 60 72.73 44.05 -37.24
C ILE A 60 71.64 44.95 -36.68
N ASN A 61 71.81 46.27 -36.78
CA ASN A 61 70.93 47.25 -36.15
C ASN A 61 70.25 48.12 -37.22
N PHE A 62 68.93 48.11 -37.25
CA PHE A 62 68.13 48.95 -38.14
C PHE A 62 67.62 50.18 -37.41
N ASN A 63 67.89 51.36 -38.00
CA ASN A 63 67.43 52.67 -37.50
C ASN A 63 67.63 52.84 -35.98
N ALA A 64 68.87 52.61 -35.52
CA ALA A 64 69.29 52.81 -34.14
C ALA A 64 68.44 52.09 -33.06
N GLY A 65 67.94 50.89 -33.36
CA GLY A 65 67.29 50.01 -32.39
C GLY A 65 65.84 49.66 -32.70
N ASN A 66 65.28 50.14 -33.81
CA ASN A 66 63.92 49.77 -34.23
C ASN A 66 63.78 48.25 -34.44
N MET A 67 64.82 47.64 -35.00
CA MET A 67 65.01 46.19 -35.08
C MET A 67 66.49 45.91 -34.86
N THR A 68 66.83 44.90 -34.07
CA THR A 68 68.20 44.41 -33.91
C THR A 68 68.25 42.91 -34.06
N ILE A 69 69.29 42.41 -34.73
CA ILE A 69 69.60 40.98 -34.85
C ILE A 69 70.94 40.76 -34.18
N THR A 70 70.97 39.92 -33.14
CA THR A 70 72.18 39.60 -32.38
C THR A 70 72.40 38.10 -32.32
N HIS A 71 73.67 37.68 -32.29
CA HIS A 71 74.04 36.28 -32.17
C HIS A 71 74.74 36.00 -30.84
N SER A 72 74.27 34.96 -30.13
CA SER A 72 74.94 34.31 -29.01
C SER A 72 75.01 32.80 -29.26
N ALA A 73 75.73 32.06 -28.41
CA ALA A 73 75.94 30.62 -28.64
C ALA A 73 74.60 29.87 -28.79
N GLY A 74 74.37 29.31 -29.98
CA GLY A 74 73.15 28.54 -30.30
C GLY A 74 71.87 29.39 -30.43
N THR A 75 71.96 30.72 -30.41
CA THR A 75 70.79 31.61 -30.40
C THR A 75 70.98 32.81 -31.33
N LEU A 76 70.01 33.04 -32.20
CA LEU A 76 69.85 34.28 -32.96
C LEU A 76 68.68 35.05 -32.34
N ALA A 77 68.96 36.16 -31.65
CA ALA A 77 67.93 37.01 -31.07
C ALA A 77 67.55 38.12 -32.05
N ILE A 78 66.26 38.28 -32.30
CA ILE A 78 65.71 39.40 -33.07
C ILE A 78 64.82 40.20 -32.13
N GLU A 79 65.21 41.44 -31.83
CA GLU A 79 64.54 42.31 -30.88
C GLU A 79 64.04 43.58 -31.57
N GLY A 80 62.95 44.15 -31.06
CA GLY A 80 62.27 45.29 -31.70
C GLY A 80 61.39 44.88 -32.87
N GLY A 81 60.47 45.78 -33.26
CA GLY A 81 59.55 45.69 -34.41
C GLY A 81 58.81 44.37 -34.64
N LYS A 82 58.48 44.07 -35.91
CA LYS A 82 57.67 42.91 -36.34
C LYS A 82 58.49 42.01 -37.26
N VAL A 83 58.71 40.76 -36.84
CA VAL A 83 59.30 39.72 -37.70
C VAL A 83 58.19 39.05 -38.50
N VAL A 84 58.30 39.10 -39.83
CA VAL A 84 57.42 38.36 -40.74
C VAL A 84 58.21 37.18 -41.29
N VAL A 85 57.89 35.96 -40.84
CA VAL A 85 58.40 34.73 -41.42
C VAL A 85 57.37 34.20 -42.41
N GLY A 86 57.59 34.41 -43.71
CA GLY A 86 56.67 33.97 -44.74
C GLY A 86 57.21 34.14 -46.17
N VAL A 87 56.63 33.40 -47.12
CA VAL A 87 56.78 33.64 -48.56
C VAL A 87 55.78 34.71 -49.00
N ALA A 88 56.20 35.64 -49.87
CA ALA A 88 55.32 36.66 -50.41
C ALA A 88 54.12 36.01 -51.13
N GLY A 89 52.90 36.24 -50.64
CA GLY A 89 51.66 35.84 -51.29
C GLY A 89 50.97 34.55 -50.82
N ALA A 90 51.45 33.86 -49.77
CA ALA A 90 50.75 32.69 -49.21
C ALA A 90 49.86 33.07 -48.02
N THR A 91 48.58 32.69 -48.06
CA THR A 91 47.57 32.88 -47.00
C THR A 91 47.86 32.05 -45.73
N GLN A 92 48.88 31.19 -45.74
CA GLN A 92 49.28 30.38 -44.59
C GLN A 92 50.81 30.33 -44.46
N GLY A 93 51.37 31.18 -43.60
CA GLY A 93 52.75 31.05 -43.15
C GLY A 93 52.80 30.07 -41.98
N THR A 94 53.20 28.82 -42.21
CA THR A 94 53.44 27.86 -41.13
C THR A 94 54.71 28.26 -40.37
N LEU A 95 54.56 28.87 -39.19
CA LEU A 95 55.67 29.04 -38.26
C LEU A 95 55.96 27.70 -37.58
N VAL A 96 56.94 26.95 -38.09
CA VAL A 96 57.41 25.72 -37.44
C VAL A 96 58.42 26.08 -36.35
N ILE A 97 58.00 26.07 -35.09
CA ILE A 97 58.92 26.17 -33.94
C ILE A 97 59.44 24.77 -33.62
N GLY A 98 60.50 24.36 -34.30
CA GLY A 98 61.16 23.07 -34.08
C GLY A 98 62.05 23.11 -32.83
N GLY A 99 61.48 22.98 -31.63
CA GLY A 99 62.24 22.71 -30.41
C GLY A 99 62.25 21.21 -30.11
N THR A 100 63.42 20.57 -30.08
CA THR A 100 63.59 19.15 -29.70
C THR A 100 63.51 18.92 -28.17
N GLY A 101 62.95 19.87 -27.42
CA GLY A 101 62.85 19.83 -25.97
C GLY A 101 61.42 19.55 -25.50
N VAL A 102 61.20 18.35 -25.00
CA VAL A 102 59.96 17.89 -24.36
C VAL A 102 59.69 18.62 -23.05
N THR A 103 59.16 19.85 -23.09
CA THR A 103 58.42 20.44 -21.95
C THR A 103 57.40 21.46 -22.46
N ASN A 104 56.18 20.98 -22.71
CA ASN A 104 54.90 21.69 -22.76
C ASN A 104 54.95 23.21 -22.89
N SER A 105 55.18 23.70 -24.11
CA SER A 105 54.65 25.00 -24.53
C SER A 105 53.81 24.71 -25.75
N ILE A 106 52.48 24.63 -25.57
CA ILE A 106 51.59 24.92 -26.68
C ILE A 106 52.00 26.33 -27.10
N ALA A 107 52.71 26.43 -28.22
CA ALA A 107 53.00 27.70 -28.82
C ALA A 107 51.64 28.34 -29.10
N PHE A 108 51.34 29.44 -28.44
CA PHE A 108 50.27 30.34 -28.85
C PHE A 108 50.61 30.78 -30.28
N ILE A 109 50.14 30.01 -31.27
CA ILE A 109 50.09 30.43 -32.66
C ILE A 109 49.11 31.59 -32.66
N GLY A 110 49.67 32.80 -32.77
CA GLY A 110 48.87 34.00 -33.01
C GLY A 110 47.88 33.71 -34.12
N ALA A 111 46.61 33.97 -33.82
CA ALA A 111 45.45 33.73 -34.65
C ALA A 111 45.71 33.99 -36.13
N SER A 112 45.42 33.00 -36.99
CA SER A 112 44.88 33.31 -38.29
C SER A 112 43.48 33.90 -38.08
N ILE A 113 43.39 35.20 -37.82
CA ILE A 113 42.16 35.97 -38.00
C ILE A 113 41.92 36.14 -39.51
N GLY A 114 41.63 35.02 -40.18
CA GLY A 114 40.84 35.05 -41.41
C GLY A 114 39.39 35.31 -41.01
N ALA A 115 38.72 36.22 -41.69
CA ALA A 115 37.33 36.59 -41.38
C ALA A 115 36.43 35.34 -41.34
N GLY A 116 35.99 34.92 -40.15
CA GLY A 116 34.97 33.88 -39.96
C GLY A 116 35.29 32.70 -39.03
N SER A 117 36.50 32.57 -38.48
CA SER A 117 36.83 31.41 -37.61
C SER A 117 37.49 31.83 -36.29
N ASN A 118 36.78 31.62 -35.18
CA ASN A 118 37.15 32.09 -33.84
C ASN A 118 37.85 31.04 -32.96
N ALA A 119 38.60 30.07 -33.52
CA ALA A 119 39.21 29.03 -32.68
C ALA A 119 40.66 28.67 -33.02
N VAL A 120 41.34 28.16 -31.99
CA VAL A 120 42.70 27.58 -32.07
C VAL A 120 42.57 26.17 -32.61
N ASN A 121 43.07 25.93 -33.82
CA ASN A 121 43.13 24.59 -34.42
C ASN A 121 44.48 23.94 -34.10
N LEU A 122 44.46 22.91 -33.26
CA LEU A 122 45.65 22.14 -32.91
C LEU A 122 45.73 20.89 -33.80
N GLY A 123 46.73 20.81 -34.68
CA GLY A 123 46.96 19.68 -35.59
C GLY A 123 45.89 19.59 -36.68
N ASP A 124 46.27 19.74 -37.94
CA ASP A 124 45.38 19.62 -39.09
C ASP A 124 45.66 18.29 -39.80
N ASP A 125 44.62 17.51 -40.10
CA ASP A 125 44.71 16.30 -40.93
C ASP A 125 44.45 16.58 -42.43
N GLY A 126 44.31 17.86 -42.77
CA GLY A 126 44.00 18.37 -44.10
C GLY A 126 42.51 18.63 -44.32
N THR A 127 41.63 18.24 -43.39
CA THR A 127 40.18 18.48 -43.47
C THR A 127 39.59 19.05 -42.17
N ASP A 128 39.99 18.53 -41.00
CA ASP A 128 39.50 18.94 -39.68
C ASP A 128 40.63 19.11 -38.64
N ALA A 129 40.40 19.97 -37.64
CA ALA A 129 41.32 20.17 -36.52
C ALA A 129 41.25 19.00 -35.52
N VAL A 130 42.39 18.55 -34.97
CA VAL A 130 42.39 17.50 -33.92
C VAL A 130 41.68 17.99 -32.66
N ILE A 131 41.85 19.27 -32.31
CA ILE A 131 41.05 20.01 -31.32
C ILE A 131 40.85 21.42 -31.87
N GLY A 132 39.60 21.79 -32.15
CA GLY A 132 39.27 23.11 -32.72
C GLY A 132 37.95 23.12 -33.48
N VAL A 133 37.62 24.26 -34.10
CA VAL A 133 36.46 24.32 -35.01
C VAL A 133 36.89 23.76 -36.37
N GLY A 134 36.11 22.83 -36.92
CA GLY A 134 36.38 22.30 -38.26
C GLY A 134 36.43 23.42 -39.31
N ASN A 135 37.14 23.19 -40.43
CA ASN A 135 37.47 24.21 -41.45
C ASN A 135 36.22 24.86 -42.12
N SER A 136 35.02 24.39 -41.82
CA SER A 136 33.74 24.99 -42.25
C SER A 136 32.61 24.72 -41.25
N SER A 137 32.95 24.39 -40.00
CA SER A 137 31.98 24.03 -38.96
C SER A 137 31.84 25.14 -37.92
N THR A 138 30.65 25.26 -37.35
CA THR A 138 30.41 26.07 -36.14
C THR A 138 30.68 25.30 -34.85
N ASP A 139 30.95 24.00 -34.96
CA ASP A 139 31.05 23.08 -33.84
C ASP A 139 32.52 22.84 -33.47
N LEU A 140 32.78 22.68 -32.17
CA LEU A 140 34.10 22.26 -31.67
C LEU A 140 34.22 20.75 -31.80
N HIS A 141 35.25 20.28 -32.51
CA HIS A 141 35.54 18.85 -32.67
C HIS A 141 36.76 18.45 -31.85
N ILE A 142 36.71 17.22 -31.32
CA ILE A 142 37.88 16.48 -30.86
C ILE A 142 37.98 15.23 -31.74
N LEU A 143 39.09 15.05 -32.45
CA LEU A 143 39.31 13.86 -33.28
C LEU A 143 40.02 12.76 -32.48
N LYS A 144 39.62 11.51 -32.75
CA LYS A 144 40.35 10.30 -32.39
C LYS A 144 41.06 9.76 -33.63
N ARG A 145 42.25 9.18 -33.43
CA ARG A 145 42.96 8.46 -34.48
C ARG A 145 42.90 6.97 -34.23
N VAL A 146 42.35 6.21 -35.17
CA VAL A 146 42.33 4.75 -35.14
C VAL A 146 42.88 4.23 -36.47
N ALA A 147 43.89 3.36 -36.41
CA ALA A 147 44.54 2.79 -37.60
C ALA A 147 45.00 3.84 -38.65
N GLY A 148 45.44 5.02 -38.20
CA GLY A 148 45.91 6.09 -39.08
C GLY A 148 44.81 6.95 -39.70
N VAL A 149 43.53 6.65 -39.46
CA VAL A 149 42.38 7.46 -39.89
C VAL A 149 41.90 8.29 -38.70
N TYR A 150 41.72 9.59 -38.93
CA TYR A 150 41.09 10.49 -37.97
C TYR A 150 39.57 10.45 -38.14
N SER A 151 38.85 10.49 -37.03
CA SER A 151 37.39 10.59 -36.99
C SER A 151 36.98 11.38 -35.76
N ILE A 152 35.79 11.98 -35.79
CA ILE A 152 35.30 12.76 -34.65
C ILE A 152 35.04 11.83 -33.46
N ALA A 153 35.68 12.13 -32.33
CA ALA A 153 35.48 11.47 -31.04
C ALA A 153 34.40 12.20 -30.22
N MET A 154 34.38 13.52 -30.28
CA MET A 154 33.40 14.36 -29.59
C MET A 154 33.12 15.62 -30.39
N THR A 155 31.87 16.06 -30.37
CA THR A 155 31.42 17.34 -30.89
C THR A 155 30.79 18.13 -29.75
N ILE A 156 31.17 19.41 -29.58
CA ILE A 156 30.32 20.40 -28.90
C ILE A 156 29.68 21.23 -30.00
N SER A 157 28.37 21.08 -30.17
CA SER A 157 27.67 21.79 -31.25
C SER A 157 27.51 23.27 -30.95
N SER A 158 27.24 24.07 -31.98
CA SER A 158 26.85 25.48 -31.84
C SER A 158 25.62 25.72 -30.96
N ALA A 159 24.78 24.70 -30.75
CA ALA A 159 23.67 24.72 -29.81
C ALA A 159 24.07 24.42 -28.35
N GLY A 160 25.35 24.08 -28.09
CA GLY A 160 25.87 23.72 -26.78
C GLY A 160 25.73 22.23 -26.42
N ASN A 161 25.33 21.37 -27.36
CA ASN A 161 25.15 19.94 -27.10
C ASN A 161 26.49 19.20 -27.16
N PHE A 162 26.71 18.30 -26.21
CA PHE A 162 27.83 17.35 -26.25
C PHE A 162 27.40 16.04 -26.92
N ASP A 163 28.11 15.63 -27.97
CA ASP A 163 27.92 14.35 -28.65
C ASP A 163 29.25 13.58 -28.70
N PHE A 164 29.31 12.42 -28.04
CA PHE A 164 30.50 11.56 -27.95
C PHE A 164 30.65 10.58 -29.14
N LYS A 165 29.82 10.68 -30.19
CA LYS A 165 29.91 9.92 -31.46
C LYS A 165 30.09 8.40 -31.34
N THR A 166 29.73 7.82 -30.19
CA THR A 166 29.97 6.41 -29.85
C THR A 166 28.72 5.70 -29.33
N GLY A 167 27.67 6.44 -28.94
CA GLY A 167 26.50 5.86 -28.27
C GLY A 167 26.79 5.30 -26.88
N THR A 168 28.01 5.47 -26.37
CA THR A 168 28.48 4.94 -25.10
C THR A 168 29.21 6.00 -24.30
N THR A 169 29.13 5.95 -22.97
CA THR A 169 29.97 6.76 -22.07
C THR A 169 30.59 5.88 -21.01
N ALA A 170 31.90 5.98 -20.79
CA ALA A 170 32.58 5.29 -19.70
C ALA A 170 32.71 6.21 -18.48
N PHE A 171 32.23 5.74 -17.33
CA PHE A 171 32.46 6.38 -16.03
C PHE A 171 33.26 5.41 -15.15
N ASN A 172 34.43 5.85 -14.69
CA ASN A 172 35.42 4.97 -14.05
C ASN A 172 35.78 3.78 -14.95
N THR A 173 35.50 2.55 -14.50
CA THR A 173 35.78 1.30 -15.21
C THR A 173 34.56 0.71 -15.92
N ILE A 174 33.39 1.36 -15.83
CA ILE A 174 32.14 0.84 -16.37
C ILE A 174 31.74 1.64 -17.61
N THR A 175 31.57 0.93 -18.73
CA THR A 175 31.03 1.50 -19.97
C THR A 175 29.52 1.38 -19.98
N TYR A 176 28.84 2.51 -20.14
CA TYR A 176 27.40 2.57 -20.32
C TYR A 176 27.03 2.73 -21.80
N THR A 177 26.18 1.85 -22.31
CA THR A 177 25.58 1.95 -23.65
C THR A 177 24.22 2.61 -23.54
N TRP A 178 24.04 3.76 -24.21
CA TRP A 178 22.80 4.54 -24.15
C TRP A 178 21.73 3.98 -25.10
N PRO A 179 20.44 4.11 -24.75
CA PRO A 179 19.35 3.79 -25.67
C PRO A 179 19.31 4.75 -26.86
N GLY A 180 18.89 4.25 -28.02
CA GLY A 180 18.83 5.04 -29.27
C GLY A 180 17.63 5.97 -29.42
N SER A 181 16.69 5.96 -28.48
CA SER A 181 15.52 6.86 -28.43
C SER A 181 15.37 7.45 -27.02
N ASP A 182 14.46 8.39 -26.84
CA ASP A 182 14.12 9.08 -25.58
C ASP A 182 13.14 8.29 -24.69
N GLY A 183 12.65 7.14 -25.17
CA GLY A 183 11.62 6.37 -24.49
C GLY A 183 10.24 7.03 -24.55
N GLY A 184 9.24 6.37 -23.97
CA GLY A 184 7.91 6.97 -23.80
C GLY A 184 7.84 7.91 -22.61
N SER A 185 6.86 8.82 -22.61
CA SER A 185 6.56 9.64 -21.42
C SER A 185 6.33 8.75 -20.21
N GLY A 186 7.00 9.06 -19.09
CA GLY A 186 6.98 8.26 -17.87
C GLY A 186 8.06 7.18 -17.80
N ASN A 187 8.74 6.82 -18.89
CA ASN A 187 9.81 5.82 -18.84
C ASN A 187 10.99 6.25 -17.95
N VAL A 188 11.60 5.28 -17.28
CA VAL A 188 12.82 5.45 -16.48
C VAL A 188 13.99 4.77 -17.16
N LEU A 189 15.17 5.40 -17.09
CA LEU A 189 16.39 4.80 -17.60
C LEU A 189 16.90 3.79 -16.58
N SER A 190 16.91 2.52 -16.97
CA SER A 190 17.37 1.42 -16.12
C SER A 190 18.65 0.81 -16.69
N THR A 191 19.45 0.20 -15.80
CA THR A 191 20.62 -0.58 -16.19
C THR A 191 20.31 -2.07 -16.06
N ASN A 192 20.85 -2.89 -16.96
CA ASN A 192 20.84 -4.34 -16.83
C ASN A 192 21.92 -4.89 -15.87
N GLY A 193 22.63 -4.02 -15.14
CA GLY A 193 23.73 -4.40 -14.23
C GLY A 193 25.06 -4.72 -14.93
N SER A 194 25.10 -4.68 -16.26
CA SER A 194 26.30 -4.94 -17.09
C SER A 194 26.63 -3.77 -18.04
N GLY A 195 26.12 -2.57 -17.74
CA GLY A 195 26.40 -1.35 -18.50
C GLY A 195 25.46 -1.06 -19.67
N ILE A 196 24.51 -1.93 -20.01
CA ILE A 196 23.50 -1.56 -21.01
C ILE A 196 22.39 -0.76 -20.31
N LEU A 197 22.10 0.43 -20.83
CA LEU A 197 20.99 1.27 -20.40
C LEU A 197 19.80 1.09 -21.34
N SER A 198 18.60 1.02 -20.79
CA SER A 198 17.36 0.90 -21.55
C SER A 198 16.23 1.67 -20.89
N TRP A 199 15.31 2.22 -21.69
CA TRP A 199 14.08 2.78 -21.16
C TRP A 199 13.14 1.66 -20.75
N THR A 200 12.78 1.64 -19.47
CA THR A 200 11.73 0.77 -18.95
C THR A 200 10.50 1.62 -18.66
N ALA A 201 9.30 1.08 -18.89
CA ALA A 201 8.06 1.77 -18.53
C ALA A 201 8.13 2.20 -17.05
N GLY A 202 8.14 3.51 -16.82
CA GLY A 202 8.17 4.06 -15.48
C GLY A 202 6.74 4.35 -15.07
N GLY A 203 6.23 3.48 -14.23
CA GLY A 203 4.92 3.58 -13.63
C GLY A 203 4.98 2.90 -12.28
N ALA A 204 5.36 3.68 -11.27
CA ALA A 204 5.60 3.25 -9.88
C ALA A 204 6.78 2.28 -9.71
N GLY A 205 7.50 2.36 -8.59
CA GLY A 205 8.39 1.28 -8.20
C GLY A 205 7.57 -0.01 -8.09
N ALA A 206 7.65 -0.90 -9.08
CA ALA A 206 7.15 -2.29 -9.06
C ALA A 206 5.85 -2.56 -8.27
N LEU A 207 4.84 -1.70 -8.34
CA LEU A 207 3.49 -2.04 -7.85
C LEU A 207 2.62 -2.39 -9.05
N GLY A 208 2.90 -3.54 -9.64
CA GLY A 208 2.00 -4.21 -10.58
C GLY A 208 1.04 -5.13 -9.82
N GLY A 209 -0.23 -5.16 -10.25
CA GLY A 209 -1.26 -6.05 -9.72
C GLY A 209 -2.54 -5.93 -10.52
N SER A 210 -3.33 -7.01 -10.56
CA SER A 210 -4.71 -6.98 -11.06
C SER A 210 -5.64 -6.71 -9.88
N GLY A 211 -6.49 -5.70 -10.02
CA GLY A 211 -7.49 -5.32 -9.03
C GLY A 211 -8.88 -5.28 -9.66
N THR A 212 -9.90 -5.85 -9.04
CA THR A 212 -11.31 -5.62 -9.41
C THR A 212 -11.80 -4.35 -8.70
N ALA A 213 -12.40 -3.42 -9.44
CA ALA A 213 -12.98 -2.20 -8.84
C ALA A 213 -13.96 -2.56 -7.72
N GLY A 214 -13.80 -1.92 -6.55
CA GLY A 214 -14.56 -2.24 -5.35
C GLY A 214 -13.94 -3.31 -4.46
N THR A 215 -12.77 -3.88 -4.78
CA THR A 215 -12.03 -4.75 -3.86
C THR A 215 -10.84 -4.03 -3.23
N ILE A 216 -10.55 -4.31 -1.96
CA ILE A 216 -9.37 -3.76 -1.28
C ILE A 216 -8.12 -4.53 -1.75
N ALA A 217 -7.02 -3.85 -2.05
CA ALA A 217 -5.77 -4.50 -2.48
C ALA A 217 -5.07 -5.24 -1.32
N LYS A 218 -4.56 -6.44 -1.57
CA LYS A 218 -3.68 -7.18 -0.65
C LYS A 218 -2.40 -7.66 -1.34
N TRP A 219 -1.33 -7.79 -0.57
CA TRP A 219 -0.08 -8.38 -1.05
C TRP A 219 -0.22 -9.90 -1.21
N SER A 220 0.09 -10.40 -2.40
CA SER A 220 0.24 -11.84 -2.68
C SER A 220 1.70 -12.28 -2.76
N ALA A 221 2.61 -11.32 -2.99
CA ALA A 221 4.07 -11.49 -2.99
C ALA A 221 4.75 -10.15 -2.67
N ALA A 222 6.08 -10.12 -2.58
CA ALA A 222 6.86 -8.93 -2.20
C ALA A 222 6.65 -7.69 -3.11
N ALA A 223 6.19 -7.89 -4.35
CA ALA A 223 5.96 -6.84 -5.33
C ALA A 223 4.65 -7.07 -6.14
N THR A 224 3.66 -7.76 -5.57
CA THR A 224 2.42 -8.10 -6.28
C THR A 224 1.18 -7.89 -5.43
N LEU A 225 0.27 -7.06 -5.92
CA LEU A 225 -1.06 -6.84 -5.33
C LEU A 225 -2.13 -7.69 -6.04
N THR A 226 -3.13 -8.13 -5.29
CA THR A 226 -4.32 -8.86 -5.79
C THR A 226 -5.56 -8.47 -4.97
N ASP A 227 -6.75 -8.90 -5.40
CA ASP A 227 -8.02 -8.66 -4.70
C ASP A 227 -8.02 -9.30 -3.32
N SER A 228 -8.36 -8.52 -2.30
CA SER A 228 -8.71 -9.06 -1.00
C SER A 228 -10.03 -9.82 -1.05
N VAL A 229 -10.28 -10.63 -0.02
CA VAL A 229 -11.62 -11.14 0.27
C VAL A 229 -12.55 -10.03 0.78
N ILE A 230 -12.03 -8.82 1.01
CA ILE A 230 -12.79 -7.65 1.45
C ILE A 230 -13.07 -6.75 0.25
N SER A 231 -14.35 -6.41 0.05
CA SER A 231 -14.80 -5.48 -0.98
C SER A 231 -15.69 -4.37 -0.40
N GLU A 232 -15.63 -3.18 -0.98
CA GLU A 232 -16.48 -2.03 -0.68
C GLU A 232 -17.41 -1.74 -1.86
N SER A 233 -18.72 -1.63 -1.61
CA SER A 233 -19.71 -1.24 -2.62
C SER A 233 -19.66 0.28 -2.86
N ALA A 234 -20.21 0.75 -3.99
CA ALA A 234 -20.34 2.20 -4.23
C ALA A 234 -21.21 2.94 -3.19
N GLY A 235 -21.97 2.19 -2.37
CA GLY A 235 -22.76 2.69 -1.25
C GLY A 235 -22.03 2.69 0.09
N GLY A 236 -20.77 2.24 0.14
CA GLY A 236 -19.97 2.14 1.36
C GLY A 236 -20.12 0.83 2.13
N ASP A 237 -20.80 -0.18 1.57
CA ASP A 237 -20.97 -1.48 2.24
C ASP A 237 -19.69 -2.30 2.14
N VAL A 238 -19.18 -2.79 3.28
CA VAL A 238 -18.02 -3.67 3.33
C VAL A 238 -18.46 -5.14 3.38
N THR A 239 -18.11 -5.91 2.36
CA THR A 239 -18.34 -7.36 2.29
C THR A 239 -17.04 -8.11 2.57
N ILE A 240 -17.12 -9.25 3.27
CA ILE A 240 -16.01 -10.17 3.51
C ILE A 240 -16.42 -11.54 2.91
N GLY A 241 -15.82 -11.93 1.78
CA GLY A 241 -16.12 -13.16 1.04
C GLY A 241 -16.44 -12.92 -0.44
N THR A 242 -17.15 -13.84 -1.08
CA THR A 242 -17.61 -13.69 -2.47
C THR A 242 -18.89 -12.82 -2.54
N PRO A 243 -19.13 -12.07 -3.64
CA PRO A 243 -20.33 -11.22 -3.80
C PRO A 243 -21.67 -11.97 -3.69
N VAL A 244 -21.64 -13.29 -3.90
CA VAL A 244 -22.75 -14.20 -3.59
C VAL A 244 -22.32 -15.02 -2.37
N ILE A 245 -22.90 -14.71 -1.20
CA ILE A 245 -22.65 -15.50 0.01
C ILE A 245 -23.48 -16.78 -0.07
N THR A 246 -22.95 -17.81 -0.74
CA THR A 246 -23.56 -19.15 -0.74
C THR A 246 -23.20 -19.96 0.52
N ALA A 247 -22.17 -19.53 1.26
CA ALA A 247 -21.73 -20.11 2.54
C ALA A 247 -20.80 -19.15 3.30
N PHE A 248 -20.82 -19.16 4.64
CA PHE A 248 -19.85 -18.45 5.51
C PHE A 248 -18.51 -19.20 5.58
N THR A 249 -17.90 -19.45 4.43
CA THR A 249 -16.59 -20.09 4.35
C THR A 249 -15.65 -19.25 3.47
N PRO A 250 -14.61 -18.61 4.06
CA PRO A 250 -14.24 -18.62 5.47
C PRO A 250 -15.23 -17.82 6.35
N SER A 251 -15.41 -18.27 7.59
CA SER A 251 -16.28 -17.61 8.58
C SER A 251 -15.70 -16.26 9.00
N LEU A 252 -16.53 -15.24 9.17
CA LEU A 252 -16.15 -14.02 9.88
C LEU A 252 -15.90 -14.39 11.35
N SER A 253 -14.63 -14.47 11.76
CA SER A 253 -14.23 -14.76 13.13
C SER A 253 -13.74 -13.48 13.81
N VAL A 254 -14.53 -12.96 14.75
CA VAL A 254 -14.13 -11.84 15.61
C VAL A 254 -13.45 -12.46 16.85
N VAL A 255 -12.12 -12.37 16.94
CA VAL A 255 -11.33 -12.97 18.03
C VAL A 255 -10.72 -11.84 18.87
N GLY A 256 -10.87 -11.91 20.20
CA GLY A 256 -10.36 -10.93 21.15
C GLY A 256 -10.68 -11.36 22.59
N THR A 257 -10.20 -10.62 23.59
CA THR A 257 -10.56 -10.87 25.01
C THR A 257 -12.01 -10.52 25.31
N ASP A 258 -12.62 -9.65 24.50
CA ASP A 258 -14.01 -9.22 24.55
C ASP A 258 -14.59 -9.11 23.13
N PRO A 259 -14.72 -10.22 22.37
CA PRO A 259 -15.18 -10.16 20.99
C PRO A 259 -16.69 -9.87 20.97
N ALA A 260 -17.04 -8.63 20.65
CA ALA A 260 -18.42 -8.21 20.46
C ALA A 260 -18.73 -8.12 18.96
N PHE A 261 -19.69 -8.92 18.48
CA PHE A 261 -20.38 -8.60 17.23
C PHE A 261 -21.43 -7.55 17.59
N ILE A 262 -21.28 -6.31 17.10
CA ILE A 262 -22.18 -5.19 17.41
C ILE A 262 -22.81 -4.70 16.12
N LEU A 263 -24.13 -4.79 16.04
CA LEU A 263 -24.94 -4.10 15.04
C LEU A 263 -25.47 -2.81 15.66
N LYS A 264 -25.32 -1.70 14.94
CA LYS A 264 -25.83 -0.38 15.34
C LYS A 264 -26.80 0.11 14.29
N ASP A 265 -27.95 0.62 14.71
CA ASP A 265 -28.76 1.49 13.84
C ASP A 265 -28.33 2.96 14.01
N THR A 266 -28.55 3.76 12.97
CA THR A 266 -28.29 5.20 12.90
C THR A 266 -29.47 6.07 13.35
N ALA A 267 -30.47 5.49 14.01
CA ALA A 267 -31.62 6.21 14.54
C ALA A 267 -31.26 7.17 15.71
N THR A 268 -32.19 8.05 16.08
CA THR A 268 -31.99 9.13 17.07
C THR A 268 -31.64 8.66 18.49
N ALA A 269 -31.85 7.38 18.80
CA ALA A 269 -31.22 6.65 19.89
C ALA A 269 -30.46 5.48 19.25
N VAL A 270 -29.22 5.25 19.67
CA VAL A 270 -28.38 4.21 19.05
C VAL A 270 -28.80 2.87 19.62
N ASP A 271 -29.67 2.15 18.90
CA ASP A 271 -30.03 0.78 19.25
C ASP A 271 -28.82 -0.13 19.00
N TYR A 272 -28.44 -0.91 20.02
CA TYR A 272 -27.36 -1.89 19.92
C TYR A 272 -27.96 -3.30 19.95
N PHE A 273 -27.56 -4.15 19.02
CA PHE A 273 -27.66 -5.61 19.20
C PHE A 273 -26.25 -6.17 19.24
N ALA A 274 -25.91 -6.82 20.35
CA ALA A 274 -24.56 -7.32 20.53
C ALA A 274 -24.49 -8.71 21.15
N MET A 275 -23.46 -9.43 20.73
CA MET A 275 -23.16 -10.78 21.18
C MET A 275 -21.76 -10.77 21.77
N ASN A 276 -21.60 -11.19 23.03
CA ASN A 276 -20.28 -11.36 23.66
C ASN A 276 -20.17 -12.74 24.30
N VAL A 277 -19.06 -13.43 24.07
CA VAL A 277 -18.75 -14.68 24.76
C VAL A 277 -17.74 -14.39 25.87
N ALA A 278 -18.21 -14.40 27.11
CA ALA A 278 -17.38 -14.17 28.29
C ALA A 278 -17.58 -15.32 29.27
N SER A 279 -16.47 -15.85 29.81
CA SER A 279 -16.51 -16.93 30.81
C SER A 279 -17.31 -18.17 30.39
N GLY A 280 -17.31 -18.50 29.10
CA GLY A 280 -18.04 -19.66 28.54
C GLY A 280 -19.53 -19.45 28.33
N ILE A 281 -20.05 -18.23 28.56
CA ILE A 281 -21.46 -17.87 28.38
C ILE A 281 -21.60 -16.96 27.16
N VAL A 282 -22.59 -17.24 26.31
CA VAL A 282 -23.01 -16.34 25.22
C VAL A 282 -23.98 -15.31 25.78
N ASN A 283 -23.52 -14.08 25.95
CA ASN A 283 -24.36 -12.95 26.32
C ASN A 283 -24.89 -12.30 25.05
N ILE A 284 -26.22 -12.30 24.90
CA ILE A 284 -26.91 -11.50 23.88
C ILE A 284 -27.52 -10.32 24.63
N TRP A 285 -27.09 -9.12 24.29
CA TRP A 285 -27.59 -7.89 24.89
C TRP A 285 -28.12 -6.97 23.80
N TYR A 286 -29.18 -6.27 24.17
CA TYR A 286 -29.84 -5.26 23.40
C TYR A 286 -30.01 -4.07 24.32
N ASP A 287 -29.67 -2.89 23.82
CA ASP A 287 -29.82 -1.64 24.56
C ASP A 287 -30.81 -0.76 23.83
N ASP A 288 -31.66 -0.08 24.61
CA ASP A 288 -32.80 0.74 24.19
C ASP A 288 -33.86 0.06 23.29
N ALA A 289 -33.62 -1.15 22.77
CA ALA A 289 -34.61 -1.94 22.05
C ALA A 289 -35.69 -2.50 22.98
N ALA A 290 -36.95 -2.47 22.52
CA ALA A 290 -38.09 -2.92 23.30
C ALA A 290 -38.14 -4.45 23.50
N ASP A 291 -37.73 -5.22 22.49
CA ASP A 291 -37.84 -6.67 22.46
C ASP A 291 -36.68 -7.31 21.67
N ILE A 292 -36.24 -8.51 22.07
CA ILE A 292 -35.61 -9.48 21.15
C ILE A 292 -36.71 -10.39 20.61
N ILE A 293 -36.82 -10.51 19.28
CA ILE A 293 -37.85 -11.34 18.65
C ILE A 293 -37.18 -12.36 17.72
N TRP A 294 -37.45 -13.64 17.95
CA TRP A 294 -37.15 -14.71 17.00
C TRP A 294 -38.34 -14.92 16.06
N GLN A 295 -38.05 -14.83 14.77
CA GLN A 295 -39.05 -14.89 13.71
C GLN A 295 -38.63 -15.94 12.68
N THR A 296 -39.60 -16.52 12.00
CA THR A 296 -39.38 -17.30 10.78
C THR A 296 -39.63 -16.39 9.58
N ALA A 297 -38.75 -16.43 8.58
CA ALA A 297 -38.92 -15.73 7.32
C ALA A 297 -38.97 -16.74 6.17
N THR A 298 -39.61 -16.38 5.05
CA THR A 298 -39.61 -17.23 3.84
C THR A 298 -38.33 -17.06 3.01
N THR A 299 -37.57 -15.99 3.25
CA THR A 299 -36.32 -15.66 2.57
C THR A 299 -35.39 -14.85 3.48
N VAL A 300 -34.11 -14.77 3.13
CA VAL A 300 -33.07 -14.01 3.86
C VAL A 300 -33.28 -12.49 3.83
N THR A 301 -34.15 -11.97 2.96
CA THR A 301 -34.48 -10.53 2.88
C THR A 301 -35.58 -10.12 3.86
N GLY A 302 -36.07 -11.04 4.70
CA GLY A 302 -37.11 -10.75 5.69
C GLY A 302 -38.53 -10.69 5.12
N ALA A 303 -38.79 -11.24 3.93
CA ALA A 303 -40.17 -11.38 3.46
C ALA A 303 -40.93 -12.43 4.30
N GLY A 304 -42.19 -12.13 4.63
CA GLY A 304 -43.09 -13.08 5.31
C GLY A 304 -42.70 -13.41 6.76
N LEU A 305 -42.14 -12.43 7.48
CA LEU A 305 -41.76 -12.57 8.88
C LEU A 305 -42.96 -12.95 9.76
N VAL A 306 -42.83 -14.08 10.47
CA VAL A 306 -43.79 -14.48 11.51
C VAL A 306 -43.04 -14.70 12.82
N GLU A 307 -43.45 -13.98 13.84
CA GLU A 307 -42.95 -14.14 15.19
C GLU A 307 -43.18 -15.56 15.71
N ARG A 308 -42.19 -16.09 16.42
CA ARG A 308 -42.24 -17.39 17.10
C ARG A 308 -41.99 -17.24 18.59
N MET A 309 -41.06 -16.37 18.96
CA MET A 309 -40.66 -16.12 20.33
C MET A 309 -40.28 -14.66 20.50
N ARG A 310 -40.67 -14.03 21.61
CA ARG A 310 -40.29 -12.67 21.99
C ARG A 310 -39.78 -12.68 23.43
N LEU A 311 -38.66 -12.02 23.68
CA LEU A 311 -38.20 -11.64 25.01
C LEU A 311 -38.27 -10.12 25.11
N SER A 312 -39.14 -9.59 25.97
CA SER A 312 -39.25 -8.14 26.15
C SER A 312 -38.18 -7.59 27.09
N SER A 313 -37.92 -6.28 27.03
CA SER A 313 -37.05 -5.55 27.98
C SER A 313 -37.49 -5.67 29.44
N ALA A 314 -38.76 -6.05 29.70
CA ALA A 314 -39.27 -6.38 31.02
C ALA A 314 -38.98 -7.82 31.47
N GLY A 315 -38.27 -8.62 30.66
CA GLY A 315 -37.94 -10.02 30.93
C GLY A 315 -39.06 -11.01 30.64
N VAL A 316 -40.10 -10.61 29.91
CA VAL A 316 -41.23 -11.50 29.58
C VAL A 316 -40.91 -12.33 28.33
N LEU A 317 -40.93 -13.65 28.47
CA LEU A 317 -40.85 -14.59 27.36
C LEU A 317 -42.26 -14.91 26.83
N THR A 318 -42.52 -14.59 25.57
CA THR A 318 -43.78 -14.92 24.87
C THR A 318 -43.48 -15.89 23.73
N LEU A 319 -44.28 -16.94 23.60
CA LEU A 319 -44.25 -17.85 22.45
C LEU A 319 -45.51 -17.62 21.61
N SER A 320 -45.32 -17.43 20.30
CA SER A 320 -46.41 -17.14 19.36
C SER A 320 -46.91 -18.43 18.70
N GLY A 321 -48.21 -18.70 18.83
CA GLY A 321 -48.89 -19.89 18.29
C GLY A 321 -49.31 -20.89 19.37
N THR A 322 -49.81 -22.05 18.93
CA THR A 322 -50.17 -23.16 19.82
C THR A 322 -48.91 -23.94 20.19
N MET A 323 -48.54 -23.94 21.47
CA MET A 323 -47.52 -24.86 21.98
C MET A 323 -48.12 -26.27 22.01
N SER A 324 -47.64 -27.16 21.15
CA SER A 324 -48.14 -28.55 21.06
C SER A 324 -47.74 -29.40 22.26
N ALA A 325 -46.59 -29.12 22.86
CA ALA A 325 -46.10 -29.71 24.09
C ALA A 325 -45.15 -28.75 24.78
N LEU A 326 -45.18 -28.73 26.11
CA LEU A 326 -44.16 -28.10 26.95
C LEU A 326 -43.49 -29.24 27.72
N ASP A 327 -42.27 -29.61 27.31
CA ASP A 327 -41.48 -30.61 28.03
C ASP A 327 -40.89 -29.97 29.29
N MET A 328 -41.46 -30.32 30.44
CA MET A 328 -41.08 -29.80 31.75
C MET A 328 -40.48 -30.92 32.60
N ALA A 329 -39.57 -31.72 32.04
CA ALA A 329 -38.88 -32.77 32.78
C ALA A 329 -38.04 -32.29 34.00
N GLY A 330 -37.95 -30.97 34.24
CA GLY A 330 -37.31 -30.36 35.42
C GLY A 330 -38.32 -29.85 36.47
N GLN A 331 -37.83 -29.50 37.67
CA GLN A 331 -38.66 -28.88 38.71
C GLN A 331 -39.11 -27.49 38.27
N ILE A 332 -40.41 -27.29 38.10
CA ILE A 332 -40.98 -25.95 38.00
C ILE A 332 -41.19 -25.48 39.43
N ASP A 333 -40.42 -24.49 39.87
CA ASP A 333 -40.70 -23.84 41.14
C ASP A 333 -41.95 -22.97 41.01
N LEU A 334 -43.08 -23.56 41.40
CA LEU A 334 -44.39 -22.90 41.47
C LEU A 334 -44.66 -22.36 42.88
N ASN A 335 -43.70 -22.38 43.81
CA ASN A 335 -43.93 -21.93 45.19
C ASN A 335 -44.30 -20.44 45.27
N THR A 336 -43.99 -19.66 44.23
CA THR A 336 -44.30 -18.23 44.10
C THR A 336 -45.01 -17.84 42.80
N ASN A 337 -45.30 -18.79 41.90
CA ASN A 337 -45.79 -18.50 40.55
C ASN A 337 -47.14 -19.18 40.25
N ASN A 338 -48.09 -18.42 39.69
CA ASN A 338 -49.39 -18.94 39.25
C ASN A 338 -49.29 -19.55 37.84
N ILE A 339 -49.82 -20.77 37.65
CA ILE A 339 -50.20 -21.27 36.32
C ILE A 339 -51.63 -20.83 36.06
N ILE A 340 -51.80 -19.81 35.23
CA ILE A 340 -53.13 -19.38 34.77
C ILE A 340 -53.38 -20.04 33.42
N ALA A 341 -54.14 -21.13 33.44
CA ALA A 341 -54.56 -21.80 32.22
C ALA A 341 -55.80 -21.08 31.65
N GLY A 342 -55.82 -20.82 30.34
CA GLY A 342 -56.98 -20.19 29.68
C GLY A 342 -58.22 -21.10 29.71
N GLY A 343 -59.41 -20.56 29.41
CA GLY A 343 -60.70 -21.25 29.57
C GLY A 343 -60.92 -22.55 28.75
N THR A 344 -59.98 -22.95 27.90
CA THR A 344 -59.97 -24.21 27.13
C THR A 344 -58.90 -25.20 27.59
N ALA A 345 -58.07 -24.84 28.58
CA ALA A 345 -57.02 -25.73 29.07
C ALA A 345 -57.63 -26.88 29.88
N SER A 346 -57.44 -28.10 29.39
CA SER A 346 -57.81 -29.33 30.09
C SER A 346 -56.53 -29.98 30.63
N LEU A 347 -56.44 -30.14 31.95
CA LEU A 347 -55.45 -31.03 32.56
C LEU A 347 -56.00 -32.46 32.45
N ALA A 348 -55.68 -33.14 31.36
CA ALA A 348 -56.27 -34.43 31.01
C ALA A 348 -55.88 -35.57 31.95
N ALA A 349 -54.73 -35.47 32.63
CA ALA A 349 -54.28 -36.44 33.62
C ALA A 349 -53.43 -35.74 34.69
N ILE A 350 -53.80 -35.90 35.95
CA ILE A 350 -52.97 -35.55 37.11
C ILE A 350 -52.59 -36.87 37.77
N THR A 351 -51.42 -37.38 37.45
CA THR A 351 -50.87 -38.59 38.06
C THR A 351 -50.04 -38.12 39.25
N ASP A 352 -50.44 -38.49 40.47
CA ASP A 352 -49.77 -38.19 41.75
C ASP A 352 -50.00 -36.78 42.34
N LEU A 353 -51.27 -36.43 42.57
CA LEU A 353 -51.64 -35.24 43.35
C LEU A 353 -51.51 -35.50 44.87
N VAL A 354 -50.61 -34.77 45.54
CA VAL A 354 -50.46 -34.79 47.02
C VAL A 354 -51.22 -33.63 47.70
N SER A 355 -52.07 -32.90 46.96
CA SER A 355 -52.66 -31.60 47.37
C SER A 355 -54.14 -31.46 46.99
N VAL A 356 -54.84 -30.48 47.57
CA VAL A 356 -56.27 -30.20 47.33
C VAL A 356 -56.45 -29.28 46.12
N ILE A 357 -57.19 -29.71 45.10
CA ILE A 357 -57.69 -28.82 44.04
C ILE A 357 -58.92 -28.08 44.56
N ARG A 358 -58.81 -26.77 44.81
CA ARG A 358 -59.96 -25.93 45.14
C ARG A 358 -60.48 -25.24 43.89
N SER A 359 -61.66 -25.63 43.42
CA SER A 359 -62.42 -24.83 42.45
C SER A 359 -62.93 -23.56 43.13
N SER A 360 -62.76 -22.40 42.48
CA SER A 360 -63.24 -21.11 43.00
C SER A 360 -64.69 -20.80 42.62
N ALA A 361 -65.33 -21.62 41.78
CA ALA A 361 -66.71 -21.39 41.33
C ALA A 361 -67.45 -22.73 41.20
N VAL A 362 -68.35 -22.96 42.16
CA VAL A 362 -69.50 -23.87 42.20
C VAL A 362 -69.65 -24.82 40.99
N ALA A 363 -69.11 -26.04 41.13
CA ALA A 363 -69.76 -27.32 40.86
C ALA A 363 -68.68 -28.41 40.84
N THR A 364 -68.78 -29.39 41.72
CA THR A 364 -67.92 -30.58 41.84
C THR A 364 -66.44 -30.34 42.21
N LEU A 365 -66.19 -30.37 43.52
CA LEU A 365 -64.90 -30.76 44.07
C LEU A 365 -64.69 -32.26 43.81
N ILE A 366 -63.92 -32.63 42.80
CA ILE A 366 -63.54 -34.03 42.57
C ILE A 366 -62.33 -34.33 43.48
N LEU A 367 -62.60 -34.92 44.64
CA LEU A 367 -61.57 -35.56 45.47
C LEU A 367 -61.37 -36.99 44.97
N SER A 368 -60.64 -37.19 43.87
CA SER A 368 -60.19 -38.53 43.51
C SER A 368 -58.98 -38.91 44.34
N GLY A 369 -59.19 -39.39 45.56
CA GLY A 369 -58.17 -40.04 46.37
C GLY A 369 -58.05 -41.51 45.98
N GLY A 370 -57.41 -41.81 44.86
CA GLY A 370 -57.12 -43.17 44.43
C GLY A 370 -55.72 -43.23 43.83
N SER A 371 -54.71 -43.54 44.66
CA SER A 371 -53.37 -43.91 44.18
C SER A 371 -53.44 -45.31 43.54
N ASN A 372 -52.72 -45.52 42.44
CA ASN A 372 -52.71 -46.77 41.65
C ASN A 372 -52.13 -48.00 42.37
N VAL A 373 -52.00 -47.97 43.68
CA VAL A 373 -51.45 -49.06 44.49
C VAL A 373 -52.24 -49.22 45.79
N ASN A 374 -53.25 -50.09 45.76
CA ASN A 374 -53.86 -50.76 46.91
C ASN A 374 -54.12 -49.93 48.18
N ALA A 375 -55.30 -49.32 48.31
CA ALA A 375 -56.10 -49.27 49.55
C ALA A 375 -57.40 -48.48 49.29
N GLY A 376 -58.52 -48.92 49.87
CA GLY A 376 -59.87 -48.44 49.58
C GLY A 376 -60.04 -46.92 49.63
N GLY A 377 -60.55 -46.35 48.54
CA GLY A 377 -60.98 -44.97 48.49
C GLY A 377 -62.41 -44.83 49.04
N ASN A 378 -62.61 -43.92 49.98
CA ASN A 378 -63.94 -43.55 50.45
C ASN A 378 -64.60 -42.62 49.42
N ILE A 379 -65.77 -43.01 48.91
CA ILE A 379 -66.60 -42.16 48.05
C ILE A 379 -67.61 -41.44 48.93
N THR A 380 -67.40 -40.14 49.17
CA THR A 380 -68.37 -39.30 49.88
C THR A 380 -69.31 -38.63 48.88
N LEU A 381 -70.59 -39.00 48.92
CA LEU A 381 -71.64 -38.39 48.13
C LEU A 381 -72.44 -37.42 48.99
N TYR A 382 -72.74 -36.23 48.45
CA TYR A 382 -73.64 -35.26 49.07
C TYR A 382 -74.92 -35.16 48.24
N GLY A 383 -76.06 -35.09 48.92
CA GLY A 383 -77.36 -34.84 48.30
C GLY A 383 -78.20 -33.98 49.24
N GLU A 384 -79.08 -33.16 48.66
CA GLU A 384 -80.03 -32.35 49.43
C GLU A 384 -81.33 -33.14 49.62
N THR A 385 -81.80 -33.27 50.87
CA THR A 385 -83.11 -33.86 51.13
C THR A 385 -84.19 -32.80 50.89
N HIS A 386 -85.08 -33.01 49.92
CA HIS A 386 -86.22 -32.12 49.70
C HIS A 386 -87.46 -32.60 50.47
N ALA A 387 -88.14 -31.68 51.15
CA ALA A 387 -89.28 -31.94 52.03
C ALA A 387 -90.46 -32.69 51.36
N ASN A 388 -90.54 -32.71 50.02
CA ASN A 388 -91.72 -33.17 49.31
C ASN A 388 -91.51 -34.36 48.35
N ASN A 389 -90.31 -34.94 48.22
CA ASN A 389 -90.10 -36.21 47.48
C ASN A 389 -88.63 -36.69 47.48
N SER A 390 -88.13 -37.26 48.58
CA SER A 390 -86.85 -37.99 48.56
C SER A 390 -86.82 -39.06 49.65
N ASN A 391 -87.14 -40.31 49.30
CA ASN A 391 -86.85 -41.47 50.15
C ASN A 391 -85.53 -42.10 49.65
N PHE A 392 -84.40 -41.50 50.01
CA PHE A 392 -83.11 -42.16 49.87
C PHE A 392 -82.76 -42.79 51.23
N LEU A 393 -83.24 -44.03 51.42
CA LEU A 393 -83.22 -44.72 52.70
C LEU A 393 -82.20 -45.85 52.68
N PHE A 394 -81.02 -45.57 53.21
CA PHE A 394 -80.00 -46.59 53.46
C PHE A 394 -80.37 -47.38 54.71
N ARG A 395 -80.54 -48.70 54.57
CA ARG A 395 -80.74 -49.60 55.73
C ARG A 395 -79.58 -50.56 55.79
N ALA A 396 -79.08 -50.84 57.00
CA ALA A 396 -78.02 -51.82 57.17
C ALA A 396 -78.44 -53.19 56.59
N GLY A 397 -77.55 -53.80 55.81
CA GLY A 397 -77.80 -55.04 55.07
C GLY A 397 -78.56 -54.86 53.75
N ASN A 398 -79.04 -53.66 53.41
CA ASN A 398 -79.51 -53.40 52.06
C ASN A 398 -78.31 -53.33 51.13
N THR A 399 -78.55 -53.89 49.95
CA THR A 399 -77.62 -53.80 48.85
C THR A 399 -78.05 -52.65 47.95
N ASP A 400 -77.28 -51.58 47.99
CA ASP A 400 -77.53 -50.42 47.15
C ASP A 400 -76.60 -50.48 45.95
N ARG A 401 -77.18 -50.15 44.79
CA ARG A 401 -76.49 -50.23 43.51
C ARG A 401 -76.25 -48.84 42.98
N PHE A 402 -74.98 -48.49 42.86
CA PHE A 402 -74.58 -47.31 42.12
C PHE A 402 -74.32 -47.73 40.68
N LYS A 403 -75.16 -47.25 39.77
CA LYS A 403 -74.94 -47.44 38.34
C LYS A 403 -74.10 -46.28 37.83
N TRP A 404 -72.94 -46.57 37.27
CA TRP A 404 -72.13 -45.56 36.60
C TRP A 404 -71.63 -46.11 35.26
N ASP A 405 -71.93 -45.36 34.20
CA ASP A 405 -71.74 -45.74 32.79
C ASP A 405 -72.42 -47.08 32.46
N GLU A 406 -71.70 -48.20 32.55
CA GLU A 406 -72.18 -49.56 32.26
C GLU A 406 -71.87 -50.56 33.39
N GLY A 407 -71.30 -50.09 34.50
CA GLY A 407 -70.99 -50.91 35.68
C GLY A 407 -72.03 -50.77 36.79
N ASP A 408 -72.39 -51.91 37.40
CA ASP A 408 -73.14 -51.94 38.65
C ASP A 408 -72.15 -52.10 39.80
N VAL A 409 -71.89 -51.01 40.55
CA VAL A 409 -71.17 -51.10 41.81
C VAL A 409 -72.19 -51.42 42.89
N GLU A 410 -72.11 -52.64 43.39
CA GLU A 410 -72.98 -53.16 44.42
C GLU A 410 -72.27 -53.04 45.77
N PHE A 411 -72.81 -52.25 46.69
CA PHE A 411 -72.27 -52.15 48.04
C PHE A 411 -73.35 -52.48 49.07
N THR A 412 -72.93 -53.17 50.12
CA THR A 412 -73.78 -53.42 51.28
C THR A 412 -73.64 -52.25 52.24
N VAL A 413 -74.76 -51.67 52.62
CA VAL A 413 -74.77 -50.66 53.69
C VAL A 413 -74.47 -51.38 55.01
N PHE A 414 -73.33 -51.09 55.63
CA PHE A 414 -72.99 -51.68 56.93
C PHE A 414 -73.55 -50.89 58.11
N GLY A 415 -73.84 -49.60 57.93
CA GLY A 415 -74.46 -48.76 58.94
C GLY A 415 -74.88 -47.41 58.38
N GLN A 416 -75.76 -46.74 59.11
CA GLN A 416 -76.08 -45.33 58.90
C GLN A 416 -75.67 -44.55 60.15
N MET A 417 -75.03 -43.41 59.97
CA MET A 417 -74.78 -42.46 61.04
C MET A 417 -75.57 -41.19 60.72
N LYS A 418 -76.58 -40.88 61.54
CA LYS A 418 -77.18 -39.55 61.52
C LYS A 418 -76.31 -38.65 62.38
N MET A 419 -75.49 -37.83 61.75
CA MET A 419 -74.75 -36.79 62.44
C MET A 419 -75.73 -35.63 62.68
N ASP A 420 -75.91 -35.22 63.93
CA ASP A 420 -76.63 -33.99 64.27
C ASP A 420 -75.68 -32.81 63.95
N ASP A 421 -76.10 -31.91 63.07
CA ASP A 421 -75.28 -30.76 62.66
C ASP A 421 -75.21 -29.65 63.72
N GLY A 422 -75.78 -29.90 64.91
CA GLY A 422 -75.85 -28.93 65.99
C GLY A 422 -77.05 -27.99 65.89
N GLY A 423 -78.06 -28.33 65.09
CA GLY A 423 -79.35 -27.63 65.03
C GLY A 423 -79.45 -26.57 63.93
N LEU A 424 -78.74 -26.73 62.81
CA LEU A 424 -78.92 -25.92 61.61
C LEU A 424 -79.85 -26.63 60.60
N PRO A 425 -80.53 -25.90 59.70
CA PRO A 425 -81.74 -26.41 59.02
C PRO A 425 -81.49 -27.37 57.84
N THR A 426 -80.28 -27.91 57.68
CA THR A 426 -79.91 -28.72 56.51
C THR A 426 -79.30 -30.05 56.97
N ASP A 427 -80.17 -31.03 57.23
CA ASP A 427 -79.81 -32.42 57.54
C ASP A 427 -78.88 -32.98 56.43
N VAL A 428 -77.58 -33.15 56.71
CA VAL A 428 -76.64 -33.87 55.83
C VAL A 428 -76.45 -35.28 56.39
N ALA A 429 -77.08 -36.26 55.75
CA ALA A 429 -76.82 -37.67 56.02
C ALA A 429 -75.52 -38.10 55.33
N GLY A 430 -74.42 -38.19 56.06
CA GLY A 430 -73.18 -38.81 55.59
C GLY A 430 -73.22 -40.33 55.79
N VAL A 431 -73.03 -41.10 54.72
CA VAL A 431 -72.85 -42.57 54.79
C VAL A 431 -71.36 -42.87 54.68
N VAL A 432 -70.82 -43.62 55.64
CA VAL A 432 -69.47 -44.18 55.57
C VAL A 432 -69.58 -45.56 54.93
N ILE A 433 -68.93 -45.78 53.78
CA ILE A 433 -68.87 -47.06 53.08
C ILE A 433 -67.42 -47.53 53.14
N SER A 434 -67.15 -48.59 53.91
CA SER A 434 -65.85 -49.28 53.93
C SER A 434 -65.87 -50.48 52.99
N GLY A 435 -64.76 -50.69 52.26
CA GLY A 435 -64.60 -51.79 51.31
C GLY A 435 -63.99 -53.07 51.91
N SER A 436 -63.76 -53.14 53.21
CA SER A 436 -63.25 -54.34 53.89
C SER A 436 -64.14 -54.75 55.06
N ASP A 437 -64.33 -56.06 55.25
CA ASP A 437 -65.04 -56.62 56.40
C ASP A 437 -64.45 -56.08 57.71
N PRO A 438 -65.26 -55.52 58.62
CA PRO A 438 -64.78 -55.07 59.92
C PRO A 438 -64.29 -56.28 60.73
N VAL A 439 -63.02 -56.29 61.11
CA VAL A 439 -62.50 -57.27 62.07
C VAL A 439 -62.96 -56.88 63.47
N ALA A 440 -63.23 -57.88 64.32
CA ALA A 440 -63.96 -57.75 65.59
C ALA A 440 -63.36 -56.78 66.64
N GLU A 441 -62.24 -56.12 66.35
CA GLU A 441 -61.58 -55.12 67.20
C GLU A 441 -62.04 -53.67 66.93
N ASP A 442 -62.80 -53.40 65.87
CA ASP A 442 -63.26 -52.03 65.51
C ASP A 442 -64.48 -51.53 66.32
N TYR A 443 -64.94 -52.30 67.32
CA TYR A 443 -66.13 -51.99 68.12
C TYR A 443 -65.79 -51.76 69.59
N VAL A 444 -65.11 -50.66 69.91
CA VAL A 444 -65.05 -50.14 71.28
C VAL A 444 -65.42 -48.66 71.29
N ASP A 445 -66.55 -48.36 71.92
CA ASP A 445 -66.99 -47.02 72.35
C ASP A 445 -67.57 -46.04 71.29
N GLY A 446 -68.41 -46.55 70.38
CA GLY A 446 -69.36 -45.72 69.62
C GLY A 446 -68.74 -44.73 68.61
N THR A 447 -67.43 -44.83 68.37
CA THR A 447 -66.71 -44.01 67.41
C THR A 447 -65.92 -44.95 66.50
N ILE A 448 -66.36 -45.12 65.25
CA ILE A 448 -65.56 -45.82 64.24
C ILE A 448 -64.35 -44.93 63.93
N TRP A 449 -63.15 -45.37 64.32
CA TRP A 449 -61.92 -44.81 63.79
C TRP A 449 -61.70 -45.41 62.40
N CYS A 450 -61.74 -44.55 61.39
CA CYS A 450 -61.37 -44.86 60.01
C CYS A 450 -59.86 -44.81 59.79
#